data_AF-A0A536WRI5-F1
#
_entry.id   AF-A0A536WRI5-F1
#
_cell.length_a   1.000
_cell.length_b   1.000
_cell.length_c   1.000
_cell.angle_alpha   90.00
_cell.angle_beta   90.00
_cell.angle_gamma   90.00
#
_symmetry.space_group_name_H-M   'P 1'
#
loop_
_entity.id
_entity.type
_entity.pdbx_description
1 polymer ?
#
loop_
_entity_poly.entity_id
_entity_poly.type
_entity_poly.pdbx_seq_one_letter_code
_entity_poly.pdbx_strand_id
1 'polypeptide(L)' 'MTATPLRIRELRVRAVRVPMVEPHRTASGTITESPLVLTDVLTEEGVV' A
#
# COMPACT_ATOMS: atom_id res chain seq x y z
N MET A 1 -7.26 -0.10 -31.00
CA MET A 1 -6.97 -1.11 -29.96
C MET A 1 -8.05 -1.01 -28.91
N THR A 2 -8.95 -1.98 -28.80
CA THR A 2 -9.91 -2.07 -27.70
C THR A 2 -9.27 -2.91 -26.58
N ALA A 3 -9.07 -2.31 -25.41
CA ALA A 3 -8.62 -3.04 -24.24
C ALA A 3 -9.78 -3.85 -23.65
N THR A 4 -9.54 -5.12 -23.33
CA THR A 4 -10.51 -5.94 -22.59
C THR A 4 -10.68 -5.34 -21.19
N PRO A 5 -11.91 -5.14 -20.71
CA PRO A 5 -12.12 -4.62 -19.35
C PRO A 5 -11.64 -5.66 -18.33
N LEU A 6 -10.73 -5.25 -17.44
CA LEU A 6 -10.31 -6.07 -16.30
C LEU A 6 -11.42 -6.08 -15.24
N ARG A 7 -11.66 -7.24 -14.64
CA ARG A 7 -12.59 -7.37 -13.52
C ARG A 7 -11.85 -7.56 -12.21
N ILE A 8 -12.08 -6.66 -11.26
CA ILE A 8 -11.57 -6.81 -9.89
C ILE A 8 -12.22 -8.03 -9.23
N ARG A 9 -11.39 -8.96 -8.79
CA ARG A 9 -11.80 -10.15 -8.05
C ARG A 9 -11.69 -9.95 -6.54
N GLU A 10 -10.59 -9.35 -6.08
CA GLU A 10 -10.27 -9.25 -4.66
C GLU A 10 -9.45 -8.00 -4.38
N LEU A 11 -9.69 -7.38 -3.22
CA LEU A 11 -8.82 -6.36 -2.64
C LEU A 11 -8.15 -6.93 -1.40
N ARG A 12 -6.82 -6.98 -1.39
CA ARG A 12 -6.06 -7.35 -0.17
C ARG A 12 -5.45 -6.11 0.42
N VAL A 13 -5.79 -5.85 1.68
CA VAL A 13 -5.32 -4.67 2.40
C VAL A 13 -4.49 -5.12 3.60
N ARG A 14 -3.25 -4.65 3.67
CA ARG A 14 -2.30 -5.02 4.72
C ARG A 14 -1.71 -3.76 5.36
N ALA A 15 -1.87 -3.63 6.67
CA ALA A 15 -1.17 -2.61 7.42
C ALA A 15 0.31 -2.99 7.56
N VAL A 16 1.20 -2.05 7.24
CA VAL A 16 2.64 -2.24 7.35
C VAL A 16 3.23 -1.11 8.19
N ARG A 17 4.03 -1.48 9.17
CA ARG A 17 4.76 -0.54 10.03
C ARG A 17 6.23 -0.58 9.62
N VAL A 18 6.66 0.42 8.84
CA VAL A 18 8.04 0.51 8.36
C VAL A 18 8.86 1.36 9.32
N PRO A 19 9.98 0.87 9.88
CA PRO A 19 10.88 1.72 10.65
C PRO A 19 11.46 2.85 9.78
N MET A 20 11.51 4.07 10.31
CA MET A 20 12.27 5.15 9.67
C MET A 20 13.76 4.84 9.76
N VAL A 21 14.53 5.07 8.69
CA VAL A 21 15.99 4.88 8.71
C VAL A 21 16.62 5.82 9.75
N GLU A 22 16.21 7.09 9.73
CA GLU A 22 16.49 8.05 10.79
C GLU A 22 15.18 8.58 11.40
N PRO A 23 15.03 8.59 12.75
CA PRO A 23 13.87 9.20 13.39
C PRO A 23 13.71 10.68 13.02
N HIS A 24 12.50 11.08 12.63
CA HIS A 24 12.22 12.42 12.16
C HIS A 24 11.65 13.31 13.27
N ARG A 25 12.36 14.38 13.62
CA ARG A 25 11.92 15.33 14.65
C ARG A 25 10.95 16.35 14.06
N THR A 26 9.79 16.46 14.68
CA THR A 26 8.75 17.45 14.38
C THR A 26 8.56 18.38 15.59
N ALA A 27 7.79 19.45 15.44
CA ALA A 27 7.45 20.33 16.56
C ALA A 27 6.66 19.61 17.67
N SER A 28 5.93 18.55 17.33
CA SER A 28 5.04 17.83 18.23
C SER A 28 5.64 16.53 18.80
N GLY A 29 6.85 16.16 18.39
CA GLY A 29 7.49 14.92 18.83
C GLY A 29 8.40 14.31 17.78
N THR A 30 8.77 13.05 17.97
CA THR A 30 9.63 12.31 17.04
C THR A 30 8.84 11.18 16.39
N ILE A 31 8.92 11.09 15.07
CA ILE A 31 8.32 10.02 14.27
C ILE A 31 9.39 8.96 14.04
N THR A 32 9.16 7.74 14.54
CA THR A 32 10.09 6.61 14.43
C THR A 32 9.68 5.58 13.38
N GLU A 33 8.46 5.69 12.84
CA GLU A 33 7.90 4.75 11.89
C GLU A 33 7.04 5.45 10.84
N SER A 34 7.01 4.85 9.66
CA SER A 34 6.08 5.18 8.58
C SER A 34 5.01 4.08 8.53
N PRO A 35 3.81 4.32 9.08
CA PRO A 35 2.68 3.43 8.87
C PRO A 35 2.18 3.56 7.44
N LEU A 36 2.09 2.44 6.73
CA LEU A 36 1.65 2.34 5.35
C LEU A 36 0.52 1.31 5.22
N VAL A 37 -0.24 1.43 4.15
CA VAL A 37 -1.25 0.45 3.75
C VAL A 37 -0.85 -0.08 2.38
N LEU A 38 -0.56 -1.37 2.31
CA LEU A 38 -0.36 -2.07 1.05
C LEU A 38 -1.72 -2.57 0.57
N THR A 39 -2.09 -2.16 -0.63
CA THR A 39 -3.34 -2.55 -1.29
C THR A 39 -3.00 -3.30 -2.56
N ASP A 40 -3.32 -4.59 -2.59
CA ASP A 40 -3.20 -5.41 -3.79
C ASP A 40 -4.58 -5.55 -4.44
N VAL A 41 -4.68 -5.35 -5.76
CA VAL A 41 -5.93 -5.48 -6.54
C VAL A 41 -5.80 -6.69 -7.44
N LEU A 42 -6.41 -7.80 -7.05
CA LEU A 42 -6.33 -9.01 -7.86
C LEU A 42 -7.48 -9.00 -8.86
N THR A 43 -7.18 -9.16 -10.14
CA THR A 43 -8.20 -9.28 -11.20
C THR A 43 -8.49 -10.73 -11.56
N GLU A 44 -9.63 -10.99 -12.21
CA GLU A 44 -9.98 -12.33 -12.71
C GLU A 44 -8.97 -12.81 -13.77
N GLU A 45 -8.36 -11.89 -14.50
CA GLU A 45 -7.37 -12.13 -15.56
C GLU A 45 -5.95 -12.37 -15.01
N GLY A 46 -5.78 -12.36 -13.69
CA GLY A 46 -4.51 -12.63 -13.01
C GLY A 46 -3.55 -11.44 -12.93
N VAL A 47 -4.02 -10.23 -13.25
CA VAL A 47 -3.26 -8.98 -13.00
C VAL A 47 -3.35 -8.64 -11.51
N VAL A 48 -2.24 -8.16 -10.93
CA VAL A 48 -2.12 -7.78 -9.51
C VAL A 48 -1.44 -6.43 -9.38
#